data_AF-S4RJL6-F1
#
_entry.id   AF-S4RJL6-F1
#
_cell.length_a   1.000
_cell.length_b   1.000
_cell.length_c   1.000
_cell.angle_alpha   90.00
_cell.angle_beta   90.00
_cell.angle_gamma   90.00
#
_symmetry.space_group_name_H-M   'P 1'
#
loop_
_entity.id
_entity.type
_entity.pdbx_description
1 polymer ?
#
loop_
_entity_poly.entity_id
_entity_poly.type
_entity_poly.pdbx_seq_one_letter_code
_entity_poly.pdbx_strand_id
1 'polypeptide(L)'
;YRPRRKVDREVVKIMQQRMQACVTREGENHQQNCFEEMQKYKEVNAAFDSRYGDLGVLGNARRCLMKQKHRMIKERHQAAESADGTS
;
A
#
# COMPACT_ATOMS: atom_id res chain seq x y z
N TYR A 1 -17.36 1.96 6.06
CA TYR A 1 -16.49 1.33 5.05
C TYR A 1 -16.19 2.19 3.81
N ARG A 2 -17.21 2.86 3.23
CA ARG A 2 -17.02 3.81 2.11
C ARG A 2 -16.01 4.95 2.38
N PRO A 3 -15.85 5.47 3.62
CA PRO A 3 -14.85 6.52 3.89
C PRO A 3 -13.40 6.03 3.78
N ARG A 4 -13.06 4.87 4.35
CA ARG A 4 -11.68 4.34 4.36
C ARG A 4 -11.13 4.14 2.94
N ARG A 5 -11.92 3.52 2.05
CA ARG A 5 -11.54 3.35 0.64
C ARG A 5 -11.36 4.68 -0.09
N LYS A 6 -12.16 5.71 0.24
CA LYS A 6 -12.01 7.05 -0.34
C LYS A 6 -10.72 7.72 0.14
N VAL A 7 -10.43 7.65 1.44
CA VAL A 7 -9.19 8.18 2.03
C VAL A 7 -7.96 7.48 1.46
N ASP A 8 -7.94 6.14 1.42
CA ASP A 8 -6.82 5.39 0.85
C ASP A 8 -6.63 5.74 -0.66
N ARG A 9 -7.71 6.02 -1.40
CA ARG A 9 -7.63 6.48 -2.81
C ARG A 9 -7.09 7.90 -2.92
N GLU A 10 -7.47 8.80 -2.01
CA GLU A 10 -6.92 10.16 -1.95
C GLU A 10 -5.43 10.17 -1.59
N VAL A 11 -5.00 9.27 -0.70
CA VAL A 11 -3.57 9.10 -0.37
C VAL A 11 -2.75 8.72 -1.60
N VAL A 12 -3.20 7.74 -2.39
CA VAL A 12 -2.53 7.37 -3.66
C VAL A 12 -2.48 8.56 -4.61
N LYS A 13 -3.57 9.33 -4.72
CA LYS A 13 -3.63 10.53 -5.58
C LYS A 13 -2.65 11.62 -5.14
N ILE A 14 -2.51 11.85 -3.83
CA ILE A 14 -1.54 12.82 -3.29
C ILE A 14 -0.11 12.37 -3.62
N MET A 15 0.22 11.10 -3.43
CA MET A 15 1.56 10.58 -3.77
C MET A 15 1.86 10.70 -5.27
N GLN A 16 0.87 10.46 -6.12
CA GLN A 16 0.99 10.68 -7.56
C GLN A 16 1.30 12.15 -7.89
N GLN A 17 0.60 13.09 -7.24
CA GLN A 17 0.85 14.52 -7.42
C GLN A 17 2.26 14.93 -6.95
N ARG A 18 2.79 14.32 -5.88
CA ARG A 18 4.16 14.57 -5.40
C ARG A 18 5.21 14.09 -6.41
N MET A 19 5.00 12.90 -6.99
CA MET A 19 5.86 12.39 -8.06
C MET A 19 5.83 13.32 -9.28
N GLN A 20 4.65 13.75 -9.71
CA GLN A 20 4.51 14.70 -10.83
C GLN A 20 5.19 16.03 -10.55
N ALA A 21 5.00 16.59 -9.34
CA ALA A 21 5.66 17.83 -8.94
C ALA A 21 7.20 17.69 -8.94
N CYS A 22 7.72 16.54 -8.52
CA CYS A 22 9.14 16.26 -8.60
C CYS A 22 9.65 16.22 -10.05
N VAL A 23 8.95 15.51 -10.94
CA VAL A 23 9.30 15.45 -12.38
C VAL A 23 9.27 16.83 -13.02
N THR A 24 8.26 17.65 -12.72
CA THR A 24 8.17 19.03 -13.22
C THR A 24 9.28 19.92 -12.69
N ARG A 25 9.71 19.73 -11.43
CA ARG A 25 10.78 20.53 -10.83
C ARG A 25 12.16 20.21 -11.39
N GLU A 26 12.41 18.95 -11.74
CA GLU A 26 13.76 18.47 -12.06
C GLU A 26 14.03 18.30 -13.56
N GLY A 27 12.99 18.24 -14.39
CA GLY A 27 13.14 18.20 -15.84
C GLY A 27 13.88 16.93 -16.32
N GLU A 28 15.05 17.08 -16.92
CA GLU A 28 15.80 15.96 -17.50
C GLU A 28 16.44 15.05 -16.44
N ASN A 29 16.77 15.57 -15.26
CA ASN A 29 17.44 14.79 -14.20
C ASN A 29 16.49 14.06 -13.25
N HIS A 30 15.19 14.03 -13.59
CA HIS A 30 14.13 13.44 -12.77
C HIS A 30 14.35 11.96 -12.46
N GLN A 31 15.06 11.21 -13.30
CA GLN A 31 15.26 9.77 -13.11
C GLN A 31 16.08 9.45 -11.86
N GLN A 32 17.07 10.27 -11.53
CA GLN A 32 17.93 10.04 -10.37
C GLN A 32 17.38 10.72 -9.12
N ASN A 33 16.93 11.96 -9.26
CA ASN A 33 16.54 12.79 -8.13
C ASN A 33 15.10 12.51 -7.64
N CYS A 34 14.17 12.11 -8.52
CA CYS A 34 12.82 11.67 -8.11
C CYS A 34 12.72 10.19 -7.77
N PHE A 35 13.83 9.45 -7.72
CA PHE A 35 13.83 8.02 -7.43
C PHE A 35 13.16 7.70 -6.08
N GLU A 36 13.41 8.52 -5.06
CA GLU A 36 12.81 8.33 -3.74
C GLU A 36 11.29 8.52 -3.75
N GLU A 37 10.78 9.57 -4.42
CA GLU A 37 9.34 9.82 -4.54
C GLU A 37 8.66 8.73 -5.38
N MET A 38 9.34 8.23 -6.42
CA MET A 38 8.87 7.09 -7.20
C MET A 38 8.78 5.82 -6.36
N GLN A 39 9.77 5.54 -5.50
CA GLN A 39 9.72 4.37 -4.61
C GLN A 39 8.60 4.48 -3.59
N LYS A 40 8.45 5.63 -2.94
CA LYS A 40 7.34 5.90 -2.01
C LYS A 40 5.99 5.70 -2.69
N TYR A 41 5.83 6.17 -3.93
CA TYR A 41 4.62 5.95 -4.72
C TYR A 41 4.38 4.46 -4.99
N LYS A 42 5.41 3.70 -5.40
CA LYS A 42 5.31 2.26 -5.65
C LYS A 42 4.90 1.47 -4.41
N GLU A 43 5.47 1.78 -3.25
CA GLU A 43 5.12 1.13 -1.98
C GLU A 43 3.66 1.39 -1.59
N VAL A 44 3.22 2.65 -1.66
CA VAL A 44 1.84 3.04 -1.35
C VAL A 44 0.87 2.40 -2.32
N ASN A 45 1.20 2.36 -3.62
CA ASN A 45 0.36 1.73 -4.63
C ASN A 45 0.30 0.21 -4.44
N ALA A 46 1.42 -0.46 -4.16
CA ALA A 46 1.44 -1.88 -3.84
C ALA A 46 0.65 -2.21 -2.56
N ALA A 47 0.72 -1.35 -1.54
CA ALA A 47 -0.09 -1.51 -0.33
C ALA A 47 -1.58 -1.30 -0.59
N PHE A 48 -1.94 -0.39 -1.51
CA PHE A 48 -3.31 -0.17 -1.95
C PHE A 48 -3.83 -1.35 -2.77
N ASP A 49 -3.08 -1.81 -3.77
CA ASP A 49 -3.40 -2.98 -4.59
C ASP A 49 -3.46 -4.27 -3.77
N SER A 50 -2.57 -4.44 -2.79
CA SER A 50 -2.66 -5.55 -1.87
C SER A 50 -3.93 -5.49 -1.02
N ARG A 51 -4.47 -4.30 -0.71
CA ARG A 51 -5.72 -4.16 0.07
C ARG A 51 -6.99 -4.24 -0.80
N TYR A 52 -6.93 -3.78 -2.05
CA TYR A 52 -8.10 -3.55 -2.92
C TYR A 52 -8.05 -4.21 -4.30
N GLY A 53 -6.89 -4.65 -4.77
CA GLY A 53 -6.67 -5.17 -6.13
C GLY A 53 -7.42 -6.45 -6.43
N ASP A 54 -7.58 -7.32 -5.44
CA ASP A 54 -8.28 -8.61 -5.58
C ASP A 54 -9.80 -8.51 -5.40
N LEU A 55 -10.32 -7.32 -5.07
CA LEU A 55 -11.71 -7.19 -4.66
C LEU A 55 -12.71 -7.15 -5.82
N GLY A 56 -12.25 -7.06 -7.08
CA GLY A 56 -13.13 -6.87 -8.24
C GLY A 56 -14.01 -5.61 -8.11
N VAL A 57 -14.90 -5.40 -9.09
CA VAL A 57 -15.77 -4.21 -9.18
C VAL A 57 -16.66 -3.99 -7.93
N LEU A 58 -16.93 -5.05 -7.16
CA LEU A 58 -17.79 -5.05 -5.95
C LEU A 58 -16.99 -5.16 -4.64
N GLY A 59 -15.94 -4.35 -4.50
CA GLY A 59 -15.10 -4.34 -3.32
C GLY A 59 -15.81 -3.90 -2.03
N ASN A 60 -16.34 -4.88 -1.29
CA ASN A 60 -17.20 -4.69 -0.12
C ASN A 60 -16.47 -4.73 1.23
N ALA A 61 -17.12 -4.13 2.24
CA ALA A 61 -16.63 -3.92 3.61
C ALA A 61 -15.88 -5.05 4.27
N ARG A 62 -16.50 -6.19 4.09
CA ARG A 62 -16.12 -7.46 4.66
C ARG A 62 -14.79 -7.95 4.11
N ARG A 63 -14.49 -7.75 2.82
CA ARG A 63 -13.29 -8.34 2.21
C ARG A 63 -12.00 -7.69 2.70
N CYS A 64 -11.93 -6.37 2.85
CA CYS A 64 -10.73 -5.74 3.44
C CYS A 64 -10.58 -6.06 4.93
N LEU A 65 -11.69 -6.14 5.69
CA LEU A 65 -11.64 -6.56 7.10
C LEU A 65 -11.16 -8.01 7.23
N MET A 66 -11.64 -8.91 6.37
CA MET A 66 -11.18 -10.30 6.34
C MET A 66 -9.69 -10.38 5.96
N LYS A 67 -9.21 -9.60 5.00
CA LYS A 67 -7.79 -9.58 4.64
C LYS A 67 -6.90 -9.07 5.78
N GLN A 68 -7.35 -8.06 6.52
CA GLN A 68 -6.67 -7.57 7.71
C GLN A 68 -6.63 -8.63 8.82
N LYS A 69 -7.75 -9.34 9.06
CA LYS A 69 -7.80 -10.45 10.01
C LYS A 69 -6.86 -11.59 9.61
N HIS A 70 -6.82 -11.97 8.34
CA HIS A 70 -5.90 -13.00 7.85
C HIS A 70 -4.43 -12.61 8.06
N ARG A 71 -4.07 -11.33 7.85
CA ARG A 71 -2.70 -10.85 8.16
C ARG A 71 -2.37 -10.97 9.64
N MET A 72 -3.26 -10.50 10.53
CA MET A 72 -3.01 -10.60 11.98
C MET A 72 -2.94 -12.05 12.47
N ILE A 73 -3.74 -12.95 11.89
CA ILE A 73 -3.65 -14.39 12.22
C ILE A 73 -2.30 -14.95 11.74
N LYS A 74 -1.88 -14.62 10.51
CA LYS A 74 -0.60 -15.08 9.96
C LYS A 74 0.59 -14.57 10.78
N GLU A 75 0.59 -13.30 11.18
CA GLU A 75 1.62 -12.71 12.05
C GLU A 75 1.66 -13.41 13.42
N ARG A 76 0.49 -13.75 13.99
CA ARG A 76 0.41 -14.53 15.23
C ARG A 76 0.95 -15.96 15.06
N HIS A 77 0.68 -16.62 13.94
CA HIS A 77 1.24 -17.96 13.68
C HIS A 77 2.76 -17.91 13.46
N GLN A 78 3.26 -16.94 12.68
CA GLN A 78 4.70 -16.76 12.49
C GLN A 78 5.43 -16.40 13.80
N ALA A 79 4.81 -15.60 14.67
CA ALA A 79 5.34 -15.31 15.99
C ALA A 79 5.35 -16.54 16.91
N ALA A 80 4.37 -17.44 16.79
CA ALA A 80 4.35 -18.70 17.54
C ALA A 80 5.40 -19.69 17.01
N GLU A 81 5.53 -19.83 15.69
CA GLU A 81 6.52 -20.71 15.05
C GLU A 81 7.97 -20.25 15.31
N SER A 82 8.23 -18.94 15.35
CA SER A 82 9.54 -18.41 15.70
C SER A 82 9.87 -18.52 17.21
N ALA A 83 8.86 -18.65 18.08
CA ALA A 83 9.06 -18.90 19.50
C ALA A 83 9.31 -20.39 19.81
N ASP A 84 8.75 -21.33 19.05
CA ASP A 84 8.99 -22.78 19.20
C ASP A 84 10.30 -23.26 18.53
N GLY A 85 10.93 -22.44 17.68
CA GLY A 85 12.17 -22.78 16.97
C GLY A 85 13.48 -22.41 17.69
N THR A 86 13.42 -21.95 18.95
CA THR A 86 14.61 -21.55 19.74
C THR A 86 14.99 -22.56 20.84
N SER A 87 14.64 -23.84 20.67
CA SER A 87 15.06 -24.91 21.58
C SER A 87 15.99 -25.93 20.93
#